data_AF-A0A8T5RSW2-F1
#
_entry.id   AF-A0A8T5RSW2-F1
#
_cell.length_a   1.000
_cell.length_b   1.000
_cell.length_c   1.000
_cell.angle_alpha   90.00
_cell.angle_beta   90.00
_cell.angle_gamma   90.00
#
_symmetry.space_group_name_H-M   'P 1'
#
loop_
_entity.id
_entity.type
_entity.pdbx_description
1 polymer ?
#
loop_
_entity_poly.entity_id
_entity_poly.type
_entity_poly.pdbx_seq_one_letter_code
_entity_poly.pdbx_strand_id
1 'polypeptide(L)'
;MPTCIVCHLEIENNPDALFMCTNEHPLHKNCLAEWLLHSQNCPLCIEPYSQNVISQFEDHLEQKEKEKQAAIDAEKKKEDLRKMEELTNNIIFLKVIEEIEQLIEDKQYEEAVEKLLELYKEGSFDARDQKVLFLLGKTNFLKGRFDLTINFLFKLVKKNFEYPEGFLFLGKAYEKIGLHDKAKWAFDRVKKE
;
A
#
# COMPACT_ATOMS: atom_id res chain seq x y z
N MET A 1 17.21 51.69 -3.57
CA MET A 1 18.07 50.49 -3.56
C MET A 1 17.45 49.47 -4.50
N PRO A 2 18.23 48.64 -5.21
CA PRO A 2 17.65 47.63 -6.09
C PRO A 2 16.84 46.60 -5.28
N THR A 3 15.67 46.21 -5.81
CA THR A 3 14.77 45.22 -5.20
C THR A 3 14.89 43.89 -5.93
N CYS A 4 15.05 42.80 -5.21
CA CYS A 4 15.16 41.47 -5.80
C CYS A 4 13.86 41.09 -6.53
N ILE A 5 13.95 40.67 -7.78
CA ILE A 5 12.76 40.31 -8.59
C ILE A 5 12.05 39.04 -8.13
N VAL A 6 12.70 38.22 -7.28
CA VAL A 6 12.14 36.95 -6.77
C VAL A 6 11.43 37.14 -5.43
N CYS A 7 12.08 37.80 -4.46
CA CYS A 7 11.55 37.93 -3.10
C CYS A 7 11.00 39.34 -2.79
N HIS A 8 11.17 40.31 -3.69
CA HIS A 8 10.76 41.70 -3.56
C HIS A 8 11.36 42.48 -2.37
N LEU A 9 12.38 41.91 -1.72
CA LEU A 9 13.14 42.57 -0.66
C LEU A 9 14.29 43.41 -1.22
N GLU A 10 14.71 44.42 -0.47
CA GLU A 10 15.86 45.26 -0.81
C GLU A 10 17.15 44.42 -0.82
N ILE A 11 18.03 44.71 -1.79
CA ILE A 11 19.36 44.12 -1.86
C ILE A 11 20.33 45.11 -1.22
N GLU A 12 21.06 44.65 -0.20
CA GLU A 12 22.12 45.44 0.42
C GLU A 12 23.16 45.85 -0.63
N ASN A 13 23.76 47.03 -0.47
CA ASN A 13 24.82 47.52 -1.36
C ASN A 13 26.16 46.79 -1.13
N ASN A 14 26.13 45.45 -1.16
CA ASN A 14 27.29 44.58 -1.15
C ASN A 14 27.41 43.92 -2.54
N PRO A 15 28.50 44.13 -3.28
CA PRO A 15 28.69 43.54 -4.60
C PRO A 15 28.63 42.00 -4.60
N ASP A 16 28.96 41.34 -3.48
CA ASP A 16 28.89 39.87 -3.38
C ASP A 16 27.46 39.34 -3.20
N ALA A 17 26.49 40.22 -2.94
CA ALA A 17 25.09 39.89 -2.70
C ALA A 17 24.16 40.16 -3.90
N LEU A 18 24.64 40.88 -4.92
CA LEU A 18 23.85 41.35 -6.06
C LEU A 18 24.23 40.60 -7.35
N PHE A 19 23.26 39.88 -7.92
CA PHE A 19 23.36 39.26 -9.24
C PHE A 19 22.36 39.91 -10.19
N MET A 20 22.69 39.95 -11.48
CA MET A 20 21.82 40.54 -12.50
C MET A 20 21.72 39.63 -13.72
N CYS A 21 20.54 39.61 -14.36
CA CYS A 21 20.41 39.00 -15.68
C CYS A 21 21.05 39.89 -16.76
N THR A 22 21.10 39.40 -18.00
CA THR A 22 21.57 40.17 -19.17
C THR A 22 20.80 41.49 -19.40
N ASN A 23 19.53 41.53 -19.01
CA ASN A 23 18.67 42.71 -19.03
C ASN A 23 18.65 43.47 -17.68
N GLU A 24 19.70 43.31 -16.85
CA GLU A 24 19.93 44.07 -15.62
C GLU A 24 18.88 43.93 -14.49
N HIS A 25 18.03 42.90 -14.54
CA HIS A 25 17.11 42.63 -13.43
C HIS A 25 17.86 42.05 -12.21
N PRO A 26 17.74 42.68 -11.02
CA PRO A 26 18.56 42.36 -9.87
C PRO A 26 17.98 41.24 -8.98
N LEU A 27 18.84 40.38 -8.43
CA LEU A 27 18.52 39.27 -7.53
C LEU A 27 19.54 39.14 -6.40
N HIS A 28 19.08 38.65 -5.24
CA HIS A 28 19.99 38.13 -4.21
C HIS A 28 20.65 36.84 -4.68
N LYS A 29 21.89 36.60 -4.26
CA LYS A 29 22.63 35.34 -4.48
C LYS A 29 21.79 34.09 -4.13
N ASN A 30 21.18 34.06 -2.96
CA ASN A 30 20.37 32.92 -2.51
C ASN A 30 19.09 32.76 -3.33
N CYS A 31 18.44 33.87 -3.71
CA CYS A 31 17.25 33.81 -4.55
C CYS A 31 17.56 33.31 -5.96
N LEU A 32 18.73 33.67 -6.51
CA LEU A 32 19.19 33.14 -7.79
C LEU A 32 19.57 31.65 -7.68
N ALA A 33 20.28 31.25 -6.63
CA ALA A 33 20.66 29.85 -6.40
C ALA A 33 19.43 28.92 -6.37
N GLU A 34 18.40 29.27 -5.59
CA GLU A 34 17.15 28.52 -5.51
C GLU A 34 16.37 28.55 -6.84
N TRP A 35 16.36 29.68 -7.53
CA TRP A 35 15.68 29.80 -8.82
C TRP A 35 16.32 28.92 -9.91
N LEU A 36 17.64 28.85 -9.95
CA LEU A 36 18.39 28.05 -10.92
C LEU A 36 18.14 26.54 -10.78
N LEU A 37 17.60 26.07 -9.64
CA LEU A 37 17.13 24.68 -9.48
C LEU A 37 15.89 24.37 -10.35
N HIS A 38 15.17 25.40 -10.78
CA HIS A 38 13.93 25.28 -11.54
C HIS A 38 14.06 25.78 -12.97
N SER A 39 14.83 26.84 -13.21
CA SER A 39 15.00 27.45 -14.53
C SER A 39 16.30 28.23 -14.66
N GLN A 40 16.97 28.11 -15.80
CA GLN A 40 18.14 28.92 -16.16
C GLN A 40 17.78 30.27 -16.78
N ASN A 41 16.48 30.61 -16.84
CA ASN A 41 15.99 31.84 -17.46
C ASN A 41 15.55 32.85 -16.39
N CYS A 42 15.70 34.13 -16.66
CA CYS A 42 15.20 35.18 -15.78
C CYS A 42 13.67 35.07 -15.61
N PRO A 43 13.13 35.11 -14.38
CA PRO A 43 11.69 35.01 -14.15
C PRO A 43 10.89 36.18 -14.76
N LEU A 44 11.53 37.32 -15.01
CA LEU A 44 10.86 38.53 -15.50
C LEU A 44 10.95 38.68 -17.03
N CYS A 45 12.14 38.49 -17.62
CA CYS A 45 12.34 38.68 -19.06
C CYS A 45 12.53 37.39 -19.85
N ILE A 46 12.60 36.22 -19.19
CA ILE A 46 12.72 34.89 -19.80
C ILE A 46 14.07 34.66 -20.53
N GLU A 47 14.93 35.68 -20.60
CA GLU A 47 16.29 35.54 -21.13
C GLU A 47 17.15 34.62 -20.24
N PRO A 48 17.97 33.74 -20.85
CA PRO A 48 18.86 32.87 -20.10
C PRO A 48 19.93 33.66 -19.35
N TYR A 49 20.27 33.22 -18.15
CA TYR A 49 21.43 33.75 -17.43
C TYR A 49 22.72 33.40 -18.18
N SER A 50 23.73 34.28 -18.08
CA SER A 50 25.02 34.02 -18.71
C SER A 50 25.71 32.80 -18.10
N GLN A 51 26.50 32.08 -18.90
CA GLN A 51 27.23 30.89 -18.43
C GLN A 51 28.17 31.19 -17.25
N ASN A 52 28.81 32.36 -17.22
CA ASN A 52 29.66 32.79 -16.10
C ASN A 52 28.91 32.97 -14.78
N VAL A 53 27.60 33.27 -14.85
CA VAL A 53 26.75 33.39 -13.67
C VAL A 53 26.31 32.00 -13.23
N ILE A 54 25.87 31.15 -14.17
CA ILE A 54 25.44 29.77 -13.88
C ILE A 54 26.59 28.95 -13.28
N SER A 55 27.81 29.09 -13.81
CA SER A 55 28.99 28.35 -13.34
C SER A 55 29.36 28.65 -11.88
N GLN A 56 28.98 29.81 -11.35
CA GLN A 56 29.18 30.13 -9.92
C GLN A 56 28.26 29.34 -8.99
N PHE A 57 27.22 28.72 -9.52
CA PHE A 57 26.26 27.90 -8.78
C PHE A 57 26.30 26.42 -9.16
N GLU A 58 27.20 26.00 -10.06
CA GLU A 58 27.32 24.59 -10.49
C GLU A 58 27.44 23.62 -9.31
N ASP A 59 28.36 23.90 -8.37
CA ASP A 59 28.54 23.07 -7.16
C ASP A 59 27.24 22.96 -6.34
N HIS A 60 26.50 24.07 -6.22
CA HIS A 60 25.24 24.11 -5.48
C HIS A 60 24.14 23.32 -6.18
N LEU A 61 24.02 23.47 -7.50
CA LEU A 61 23.06 22.74 -8.33
C LEU A 61 23.35 21.24 -8.30
N GLU A 62 24.62 20.84 -8.46
CA GLU A 62 25.04 19.43 -8.40
C GLU A 62 24.79 18.84 -7.00
N GLN A 63 25.10 19.58 -5.93
CA GLN A 63 24.82 19.14 -4.57
C GLN A 63 23.30 18.93 -4.37
N LYS A 64 22.47 19.87 -4.81
CA LYS A 64 21.01 19.78 -4.68
C LYS A 64 20.42 18.64 -5.50
N GLU A 65 20.95 18.39 -6.70
CA GLU A 65 20.56 17.26 -7.52
C GLU A 65 20.92 15.92 -6.85
N LYS A 66 22.14 15.81 -6.29
CA LYS A 66 22.56 14.64 -5.51
C LYS A 66 21.70 14.42 -4.27
N GLU A 67 21.37 15.49 -3.52
CA GLU A 67 20.46 15.43 -2.37
C GLU A 67 19.08 14.91 -2.78
N LYS A 68 18.53 15.43 -3.89
CA LYS A 68 17.24 15.00 -4.44
C LYS A 68 17.28 13.54 -4.87
N GLN A 69 18.32 13.13 -5.59
CA GLN A 69 18.48 11.75 -6.05
C GLN A 69 18.63 10.79 -4.86
N ALA A 70 19.45 11.14 -3.87
CA ALA A 70 19.60 10.36 -2.65
C ALA A 70 18.29 10.22 -1.86
N ALA A 71 17.46 11.27 -1.82
CA ALA A 71 16.14 11.21 -1.20
C ALA A 71 15.18 10.25 -1.95
N ILE A 72 15.17 10.30 -3.28
CA ILE A 72 14.40 9.36 -4.12
C ILE A 72 14.86 7.93 -3.89
N ASP A 73 16.17 7.68 -3.90
CA ASP A 73 16.74 6.35 -3.71
C ASP A 73 16.48 5.81 -2.30
N ALA A 74 16.56 6.67 -1.28
CA ALA A 74 16.22 6.32 0.10
C ALA A 74 14.74 5.93 0.23
N GLU A 75 13.84 6.66 -0.41
CA GLU A 75 12.40 6.36 -0.37
C GLU A 75 12.08 5.07 -1.14
N LYS A 76 12.70 4.87 -2.31
CA LYS A 76 12.59 3.63 -3.07
C LYS A 76 13.06 2.42 -2.25
N LYS A 77 14.20 2.54 -1.56
CA LYS A 77 14.72 1.49 -0.69
C LYS A 77 13.77 1.15 0.46
N LYS A 78 13.13 2.16 1.07
CA LYS A 78 12.10 1.93 2.11
C LYS A 78 10.89 1.19 1.54
N GLU A 79 10.44 1.57 0.35
CA GLU A 79 9.32 0.91 -0.31
C GLU A 79 9.63 -0.54 -0.68
N ASP A 80 10.84 -0.81 -1.17
CA ASP A 80 11.31 -2.17 -1.47
C ASP A 80 11.37 -3.03 -0.20
N LEU A 81 11.86 -2.48 0.92
CA LEU A 81 11.84 -3.16 2.21
C LEU A 81 10.41 -3.47 2.68
N ARG A 82 9.48 -2.51 2.58
CA ARG A 82 8.06 -2.70 2.93
C ARG A 82 7.41 -3.82 2.12
N LYS A 83 7.67 -3.87 0.81
CA LYS A 83 7.18 -4.94 -0.07
C LYS A 83 7.78 -6.30 0.30
N MET A 84 9.06 -6.35 0.63
CA MET A 84 9.72 -7.59 1.08
C MET A 84 9.14 -8.10 2.40
N GLU A 85 8.83 -7.22 3.35
CA GLU A 85 8.16 -7.56 4.60
C GLU A 85 6.75 -8.11 4.35
N GLU A 86 5.98 -7.48 3.46
CA GLU A 86 4.64 -7.95 3.08
C GLU A 86 4.68 -9.33 2.41
N LEU A 87 5.60 -9.54 1.47
CA LEU A 87 5.83 -10.84 0.84
C LEU A 87 6.21 -11.91 1.87
N THR A 88 7.09 -11.59 2.81
CA THR A 88 7.49 -12.51 3.87
C THR A 88 6.29 -12.87 4.76
N ASN A 89 5.47 -11.89 5.13
CA ASN A 89 4.24 -12.11 5.90
C ASN A 89 3.22 -12.97 5.13
N ASN A 90 3.13 -12.83 3.80
CA ASN A 90 2.28 -13.68 2.97
C ASN A 90 2.80 -15.13 2.94
N ILE A 91 4.11 -15.34 2.79
CA ILE A 91 4.73 -16.67 2.79
C ILE A 91 4.51 -17.37 4.14
N ILE A 92 4.72 -16.66 5.25
CA ILE A 92 4.47 -17.20 6.60
C ILE A 92 3.02 -17.63 6.73
N PHE A 93 2.07 -16.78 6.31
CA PHE A 93 0.65 -17.12 6.35
C PHE A 93 0.33 -18.37 5.52
N LEU A 94 0.83 -18.45 4.28
CA LEU A 94 0.60 -19.62 3.41
C LEU A 94 1.14 -20.91 4.05
N LYS A 95 2.33 -20.87 4.65
CA LYS A 95 2.91 -22.03 5.33
C LYS A 95 2.03 -22.49 6.50
N VAL A 96 1.50 -21.56 7.31
CA VAL A 96 0.59 -21.91 8.40
C VAL A 96 -0.70 -22.53 7.85
N ILE A 97 -1.23 -22.02 6.73
CA ILE A 97 -2.40 -22.61 6.07
C ILE A 97 -2.12 -24.04 5.59
N GLU A 98 -0.96 -24.29 4.97
CA GLU A 98 -0.55 -25.65 4.55
C GLU A 98 -0.49 -26.61 5.74
N GLU A 99 0.08 -26.19 6.86
CA GLU A 99 0.10 -26.99 8.10
C GLU A 99 -1.32 -27.28 8.63
N ILE A 100 -2.22 -26.30 8.57
CA ILE A 100 -3.63 -26.47 8.97
C ILE A 100 -4.36 -27.43 8.02
N GLU A 101 -4.13 -27.32 6.71
CA GLU A 101 -4.72 -28.23 5.73
C GLU A 101 -4.26 -29.68 5.95
N GLN A 102 -2.98 -29.88 6.28
CA GLN A 102 -2.45 -31.18 6.69
C GLN A 102 -3.15 -31.72 7.95
N LEU A 103 -3.32 -30.90 9.00
CA LEU A 103 -4.06 -31.31 10.21
C LEU A 103 -5.52 -31.71 9.88
N ILE A 104 -6.16 -31.04 8.93
CA ILE A 104 -7.51 -31.39 8.47
C ILE A 104 -7.52 -32.74 7.76
N GLU A 105 -6.52 -33.02 6.91
CA GLU A 105 -6.37 -34.32 6.23
C GLU A 105 -6.12 -35.46 7.23
N ASP A 106 -5.30 -35.21 8.24
CA ASP A 106 -5.02 -36.12 9.35
C ASP A 106 -6.17 -36.22 10.37
N LYS A 107 -7.27 -35.49 10.12
CA LYS A 107 -8.48 -35.44 10.96
C LYS A 107 -8.26 -34.89 12.37
N GLN A 108 -7.16 -34.17 12.59
CA GLN A 108 -6.85 -33.43 13.81
C GLN A 108 -7.62 -32.11 13.83
N TYR A 109 -8.96 -32.20 13.84
CA TYR A 109 -9.84 -31.04 13.67
C TYR A 109 -9.79 -30.06 14.83
N GLU A 110 -9.61 -30.54 16.07
CA GLU A 110 -9.46 -29.69 17.26
C GLU A 110 -8.29 -28.72 17.12
N GLU A 111 -7.11 -29.26 16.81
CA GLU A 111 -5.88 -28.49 16.66
C GLU A 111 -5.95 -27.53 15.45
N ALA A 112 -6.52 -28.01 14.33
CA ALA A 112 -6.75 -27.17 13.16
C ALA A 112 -7.66 -25.97 13.48
N VAL A 113 -8.73 -26.19 14.26
CA VAL A 113 -9.64 -25.10 14.68
C VAL A 113 -8.93 -24.14 15.62
N GLU A 114 -8.15 -24.62 16.58
CA GLU A 114 -7.40 -23.77 17.51
C GLU A 114 -6.46 -22.83 16.76
N LYS A 115 -5.60 -23.37 15.87
CA LYS A 115 -4.70 -22.56 15.03
C LYS A 115 -5.46 -21.56 14.15
N LEU A 116 -6.59 -21.96 13.58
CA LEU A 116 -7.42 -21.05 12.77
C LEU A 116 -8.05 -19.92 13.58
N LEU A 117 -8.43 -20.18 14.84
CA LEU A 117 -8.98 -19.15 15.73
C LEU A 117 -7.91 -18.14 16.16
N GLU A 118 -6.66 -18.56 16.32
CA GLU A 118 -5.54 -17.64 16.58
C GLU A 118 -5.28 -16.68 15.40
N LEU A 119 -5.46 -17.16 14.17
CA LEU A 119 -5.34 -16.35 12.97
C LEU A 119 -6.53 -15.42 12.73
N TYR A 120 -7.71 -15.80 13.22
CA TYR A 120 -8.94 -15.07 12.97
C TYR A 120 -8.98 -13.75 13.75
N LYS A 121 -9.13 -12.63 13.04
CA LYS A 121 -9.23 -11.29 13.62
C LYS A 121 -10.59 -10.68 13.31
N GLU A 122 -11.34 -10.31 14.35
CA GLU A 122 -12.63 -9.64 14.17
C GLU A 122 -12.44 -8.21 13.63
N GLY A 123 -13.25 -7.83 12.64
CA GLY A 123 -13.32 -6.47 12.10
C GLY A 123 -12.48 -6.21 10.84
N SER A 124 -11.53 -7.08 10.52
CA SER A 124 -10.86 -7.12 9.21
C SER A 124 -11.61 -8.05 8.26
N PHE A 125 -11.59 -7.74 6.96
CA PHE A 125 -12.11 -8.62 5.90
C PHE A 125 -11.23 -8.51 4.66
N ASP A 126 -10.02 -9.06 4.76
CA ASP A 126 -9.12 -9.21 3.62
C ASP A 126 -9.19 -10.64 3.02
N ALA A 127 -8.32 -10.94 2.05
CA ALA A 127 -8.26 -12.26 1.44
C ALA A 127 -7.81 -13.37 2.41
N ARG A 128 -6.98 -13.04 3.41
CA ARG A 128 -6.53 -13.99 4.44
C ARG A 128 -7.67 -14.34 5.38
N ASP A 129 -8.41 -13.33 5.82
CA ASP A 129 -9.59 -13.49 6.67
C ASP A 129 -10.66 -14.36 5.99
N GLN A 130 -10.85 -14.19 4.67
CA GLN A 130 -11.76 -15.03 3.88
C GLN A 130 -11.35 -16.51 3.89
N LYS A 131 -10.06 -16.79 3.66
CA LYS A 131 -9.52 -18.16 3.68
C LYS A 131 -9.63 -18.77 5.08
N VAL A 132 -9.35 -18.01 6.14
CA VAL A 132 -9.48 -18.46 7.54
C VAL A 132 -10.94 -18.77 7.87
N LEU A 133 -11.88 -17.88 7.54
CA LEU A 133 -13.33 -18.12 7.73
C LEU A 133 -13.83 -19.36 6.99
N PHE A 134 -13.37 -19.55 5.75
CA PHE A 134 -13.71 -20.73 4.97
C PHE A 134 -13.19 -22.01 5.64
N LEU A 135 -11.91 -22.03 6.02
CA LEU A 135 -11.31 -23.18 6.68
C LEU A 135 -11.96 -23.46 8.04
N LEU A 136 -12.26 -22.45 8.85
CA LEU A 136 -13.03 -22.62 10.09
C LEU A 136 -14.37 -23.29 9.83
N GLY A 137 -15.09 -22.83 8.80
CA GLY A 137 -16.34 -23.42 8.37
C GLY A 137 -16.19 -24.88 7.92
N LYS A 138 -15.25 -25.16 7.01
CA LYS A 138 -14.96 -26.50 6.48
C LYS A 138 -14.55 -27.47 7.59
N THR A 139 -13.64 -27.07 8.48
CA THR A 139 -13.14 -27.93 9.56
C THR A 139 -14.24 -28.24 10.56
N ASN A 140 -15.06 -27.25 10.95
CA ASN A 140 -16.21 -27.49 11.80
C ASN A 140 -17.25 -28.40 11.13
N PHE A 141 -17.44 -28.30 9.81
CA PHE A 141 -18.33 -29.18 9.08
C PHE A 141 -17.84 -30.63 9.15
N LEU A 142 -16.55 -30.86 8.91
CA LEU A 142 -15.92 -32.18 8.98
C LEU A 142 -15.97 -32.78 10.40
N LYS A 143 -15.86 -31.93 11.42
CA LYS A 143 -16.05 -32.29 12.83
C LYS A 143 -17.53 -32.54 13.22
N GLY A 144 -18.49 -32.22 12.35
CA GLY A 144 -19.93 -32.37 12.61
C GLY A 144 -20.56 -31.22 13.41
N ARG A 145 -19.84 -30.12 13.60
CA ARG A 145 -20.33 -28.88 14.24
C ARG A 145 -20.99 -27.97 13.21
N PHE A 146 -22.21 -28.34 12.79
CA PHE A 146 -22.96 -27.63 11.75
C PHE A 146 -23.40 -26.22 12.20
N ASP A 147 -23.63 -26.04 13.50
CA ASP A 147 -23.90 -24.74 14.13
C ASP A 147 -22.78 -23.72 13.85
N LEU A 148 -21.54 -24.11 14.14
CA LEU A 148 -20.36 -23.27 13.92
C LEU A 148 -20.03 -23.12 12.44
N THR A 149 -20.23 -24.19 11.66
CA THR A 149 -20.09 -24.14 10.19
C THR A 149 -20.94 -23.03 9.60
N ILE A 150 -22.23 -23.01 9.96
CA ILE A 150 -23.17 -22.00 9.47
C ILE A 150 -22.73 -20.61 9.92
N ASN A 151 -22.31 -20.44 11.18
CA ASN A 151 -21.86 -19.14 11.69
C ASN A 151 -20.68 -18.57 10.86
N PHE A 152 -19.61 -19.34 10.70
CA PHE A 152 -18.41 -18.87 9.99
C PHE A 152 -18.64 -18.71 8.47
N LEU A 153 -19.30 -19.68 7.83
CA LEU A 153 -19.55 -19.60 6.39
C LEU A 153 -20.59 -18.54 6.04
N PHE A 154 -21.59 -18.30 6.91
CA PHE A 154 -22.53 -17.21 6.69
C PHE A 154 -21.84 -15.84 6.79
N LYS A 155 -20.92 -15.67 7.75
CA LYS A 155 -20.06 -14.48 7.83
C LYS A 155 -19.26 -14.28 6.53
N LEU A 156 -18.66 -15.34 6.00
CA LEU A 156 -17.90 -15.34 4.74
C LEU A 156 -18.78 -14.90 3.56
N VAL A 157 -19.88 -15.61 3.30
CA VAL A 157 -20.68 -15.39 2.08
C VAL A 157 -21.50 -14.10 2.11
N LYS A 158 -21.78 -13.55 3.32
CA LYS A 158 -22.42 -12.24 3.46
C LYS A 158 -21.52 -11.11 2.97
N LYS A 159 -20.21 -11.30 3.00
CA LYS A 159 -19.20 -10.30 2.64
C LYS A 159 -18.63 -10.57 1.25
N ASN A 160 -18.35 -11.83 0.92
CA ASN A 160 -17.95 -12.25 -0.43
C ASN A 160 -19.05 -13.15 -1.04
N PHE A 161 -19.83 -12.58 -1.96
CA PHE A 161 -20.89 -13.31 -2.66
C PHE A 161 -20.38 -14.23 -3.79
N GLU A 162 -19.08 -14.20 -4.09
CA GLU A 162 -18.40 -14.98 -5.14
C GLU A 162 -17.47 -16.03 -4.52
N TYR A 163 -17.97 -16.77 -3.51
CA TYR A 163 -17.24 -17.84 -2.86
C TYR A 163 -18.02 -19.17 -2.95
N PRO A 164 -18.01 -19.87 -4.11
CA PRO A 164 -18.86 -21.03 -4.39
C PRO A 164 -18.69 -22.17 -3.37
N GLU A 165 -17.46 -22.45 -2.93
CA GLU A 165 -17.16 -23.49 -1.94
C GLU A 165 -17.79 -23.17 -0.58
N GLY A 166 -17.87 -21.90 -0.23
CA GLY A 166 -18.50 -21.40 0.99
C GLY A 166 -19.99 -21.64 0.96
N PHE A 167 -20.64 -21.35 -0.16
CA PHE A 167 -22.05 -21.71 -0.38
C PHE A 167 -22.29 -23.22 -0.39
N LEU A 168 -21.37 -24.01 -0.97
CA LEU A 168 -21.48 -25.47 -1.01
C LEU A 168 -21.47 -26.06 0.41
N PHE A 169 -20.50 -25.71 1.24
CA PHE A 169 -20.44 -26.21 2.62
C PHE A 169 -21.55 -25.64 3.50
N LEU A 170 -21.97 -24.39 3.29
CA LEU A 170 -23.12 -23.80 3.98
C LEU A 170 -24.42 -24.54 3.65
N GLY A 171 -24.65 -24.86 2.38
CA GLY A 171 -25.81 -25.64 1.93
C GLY A 171 -25.81 -27.05 2.53
N LYS A 172 -24.67 -27.74 2.50
CA LYS A 172 -24.51 -29.05 3.15
C LYS A 172 -24.77 -28.99 4.65
N ALA A 173 -24.31 -27.94 5.33
CA ALA A 173 -24.55 -27.76 6.76
C ALA A 173 -26.04 -27.55 7.06
N TYR A 174 -26.74 -26.72 6.26
CA TYR A 174 -28.19 -26.54 6.39
C TYR A 174 -28.98 -27.82 6.16
N GLU A 175 -28.59 -28.63 5.17
CA GLU A 175 -29.20 -29.93 4.91
C GLU A 175 -29.05 -30.88 6.11
N LYS A 176 -27.85 -30.93 6.72
CA LYS A 176 -27.59 -31.77 7.91
C LYS A 176 -28.43 -31.41 9.13
N ILE A 177 -28.86 -30.15 9.24
CA ILE A 177 -29.75 -29.69 10.32
C ILE A 177 -31.23 -29.61 9.90
N GLY A 178 -31.60 -30.12 8.73
CA GLY A 178 -32.98 -30.21 8.25
C GLY A 178 -33.58 -28.91 7.69
N LEU A 179 -32.76 -27.88 7.43
CA LEU A 179 -33.22 -26.60 6.88
C LEU A 179 -33.17 -26.61 5.35
N HIS A 180 -34.04 -27.40 4.73
CA HIS A 180 -34.03 -27.64 3.28
C HIS A 180 -34.17 -26.38 2.42
N ASP A 181 -35.01 -25.42 2.81
CA ASP A 181 -35.19 -24.16 2.07
C ASP A 181 -33.90 -23.33 2.02
N LYS A 182 -33.17 -23.27 3.16
CA LYS A 182 -31.89 -22.57 3.25
C LYS A 182 -30.78 -23.31 2.52
N ALA A 183 -30.81 -24.64 2.55
CA ALA A 183 -29.88 -25.46 1.79
C ALA A 183 -30.03 -25.20 0.28
N LYS A 184 -31.27 -25.20 -0.23
CA LYS A 184 -31.57 -24.86 -1.63
C LYS A 184 -31.07 -23.46 -1.99
N TRP A 185 -31.39 -22.46 -1.16
CA TRP A 185 -30.90 -21.08 -1.34
C TRP A 185 -29.37 -21.00 -1.46
N ALA A 186 -28.64 -21.79 -0.68
CA ALA A 186 -27.18 -21.81 -0.73
C ALA A 186 -26.68 -22.53 -1.99
N PHE A 187 -27.24 -23.69 -2.34
CA PHE A 187 -26.85 -24.45 -3.53
C PHE A 187 -27.14 -23.72 -4.85
N ASP A 188 -28.22 -22.96 -4.92
CA ASP A 188 -28.55 -22.13 -6.09
C ASP A 188 -27.46 -21.08 -6.38
N ARG A 189 -26.65 -20.71 -5.38
CA ARG A 189 -25.53 -19.74 -5.52
C ARG A 189 -24.19 -20.37 -5.87
N VAL A 190 -24.07 -21.69 -5.74
CA VAL A 190 -22.87 -22.42 -6.20
C VAL A 190 -22.82 -22.44 -7.73
N LYS A 191 -23.99 -22.43 -8.39
CA LYS A 191 -24.16 -22.47 -9.84
C LYS A 191 -24.17 -21.05 -10.42
N LYS A 192 -22.99 -20.47 -10.59
CA LYS A 192 -22.80 -19.38 -11.56
C LYS A 192 -21.70 -19.82 -12.52
N GLU A 193 -22.13 -20.37 -13.65
CA GLU A 193 -21.38 -20.34 -14.90
C GLU A 193 -21.52 -18.95 -15.53
#